data_AF-A0A5P2AR08-F1
#
_entry.id   AF-A0A5P2AR08-F1
#
_cell.length_a   1.000
_cell.length_b   1.000
_cell.length_c   1.000
_cell.angle_alpha   90.00
_cell.angle_beta   90.00
_cell.angle_gamma   90.00
#
_symmetry.space_group_name_H-M   'P 1'
#
loop_
_entity.id
_entity.type
_entity.pdbx_description
1 polymer ?
#
loop_
_entity_poly.entity_id
_entity_poly.type
_entity_poly.pdbx_seq_one_letter_code
_entity_poly.pdbx_strand_id
1 'polypeptide(L)'
;MSTPPKTGKRMSVRVDNALSDDLAAVMQTGMTASDAVRLAVGFLAHGYRDLWEQGVYPEGVAPTRMRLTSPPYDGRPTPSDTTG
;
A
#
# COMPACT_ATOMS: atom_id res chain seq x y z
N MET A 1 0.76 -23.45 -1.18
CA MET A 1 0.42 -22.09 -0.73
C MET A 1 1.51 -21.65 0.23
N SER A 2 2.16 -20.51 -0.03
CA SER A 2 3.20 -20.00 0.87
C SER A 2 2.56 -19.33 2.08
N THR A 3 2.95 -19.76 3.29
CA THR A 3 2.50 -19.13 4.53
C THR A 3 3.19 -17.77 4.70
N PRO A 4 2.48 -16.73 5.18
CA PRO A 4 3.11 -15.46 5.51
C PRO A 4 4.29 -15.64 6.46
N PRO A 5 5.34 -14.80 6.38
CA PRO A 5 6.44 -14.81 7.33
C PRO A 5 5.94 -14.61 8.76
N LYS A 6 6.59 -15.28 9.73
CA LYS A 6 6.31 -15.06 11.16
C LYS A 6 6.58 -13.60 11.54
N THR A 7 5.75 -13.05 12.43
CA THR A 7 5.95 -11.72 12.99
C THR A 7 7.38 -11.53 13.52
N GLY A 8 8.00 -10.39 13.24
CA GLY A 8 9.38 -10.08 13.63
C GLY A 8 10.46 -10.72 12.76
N LYS A 9 10.12 -11.67 11.87
CA LYS A 9 11.08 -12.25 10.93
C LYS A 9 11.39 -11.25 9.80
N ARG A 10 12.68 -11.08 9.50
CA ARG A 10 13.13 -10.33 8.32
C ARG A 10 12.75 -11.07 7.04
N MET A 11 12.24 -10.34 6.06
CA MET A 11 11.98 -10.82 4.71
C MET A 11 13.03 -10.23 3.77
N SER A 12 13.52 -11.03 2.82
CA SER A 12 14.38 -10.56 1.75
C SER A 12 13.59 -10.62 0.45
N VAL A 13 13.55 -9.49 -0.26
CA VAL A 13 12.96 -9.36 -1.59
C VAL A 13 14.06 -8.91 -2.52
N ARG A 14 14.21 -9.60 -3.65
CA ARG A 14 15.17 -9.18 -4.68
C ARG A 14 14.63 -7.91 -5.34
N VAL A 15 15.46 -6.87 -5.36
CA VAL A 15 15.14 -5.61 -6.04
C VAL A 15 15.61 -5.73 -7.49
N ASP A 16 14.65 -5.75 -8.40
CA ASP A 16 14.91 -5.56 -9.83
C ASP A 16 14.77 -4.08 -10.19
N ASN A 17 15.01 -3.74 -11.46
CA ASN A 17 14.98 -2.35 -11.92
C ASN A 17 13.61 -1.71 -11.71
N ALA A 18 12.53 -2.45 -11.97
CA ALA A 18 11.18 -1.93 -11.82
C ALA A 18 10.87 -1.61 -10.34
N LEU A 19 11.17 -2.54 -9.43
CA LEU A 19 10.97 -2.30 -8.00
C LEU A 19 11.88 -1.18 -7.49
N SER A 20 13.09 -1.03 -8.04
CA SER A 20 13.98 0.08 -7.70
C SER A 20 13.37 1.44 -8.08
N ASP A 21 12.85 1.56 -9.29
CA ASP A 21 12.24 2.80 -9.80
C ASP A 21 10.95 3.15 -9.04
N ASP A 22 10.12 2.14 -8.74
CA ASP A 22 8.90 2.31 -7.95
C ASP A 22 9.21 2.77 -6.51
N LEU A 23 10.21 2.15 -5.87
CA LEU A 23 10.66 2.57 -4.54
C LEU A 23 11.20 3.99 -4.57
N ALA A 24 11.97 4.35 -5.60
CA ALA A 24 12.49 5.70 -5.74
C ALA A 24 11.36 6.75 -5.81
N ALA A 25 10.29 6.48 -6.56
CA ALA A 25 9.13 7.36 -6.65
C ALA A 25 8.44 7.55 -5.29
N VAL A 26 8.18 6.47 -4.54
CA VAL A 26 7.53 6.55 -3.22
C VAL A 26 8.42 7.24 -2.21
N MET A 27 9.72 6.95 -2.21
CA MET A 27 10.67 7.51 -1.25
C MET A 27 10.92 9.01 -1.42
N GLN A 28 10.50 9.64 -2.53
CA GLN A 28 10.49 11.10 -2.67
C GLN A 28 9.64 11.81 -1.60
N THR A 29 8.71 11.09 -0.97
CA THR A 29 7.91 11.58 0.17
C THR A 29 8.67 11.61 1.51
N GLY A 30 9.92 11.14 1.53
CA GLY A 30 10.75 11.03 2.74
C GLY A 30 10.65 9.67 3.45
N MET A 31 9.91 8.71 2.90
CA MET A 31 9.81 7.35 3.46
C MET A 31 11.10 6.54 3.27
N THR A 32 11.35 5.60 4.19
CA THR A 32 12.34 4.55 3.94
C THR A 32 11.78 3.48 3.01
N ALA A 33 12.64 2.69 2.37
CA ALA A 33 12.19 1.55 1.54
C ALA A 33 11.34 0.55 2.33
N SER A 34 11.63 0.34 3.63
CA SER A 34 10.83 -0.55 4.48
C SER A 34 9.44 0.01 4.74
N ASP A 35 9.32 1.33 4.94
CA ASP A 35 8.02 1.98 5.16
C ASP A 35 7.19 1.98 3.87
N ALA A 36 7.82 2.24 2.72
CA ALA A 36 7.19 2.14 1.41
C ALA A 36 6.63 0.73 1.16
N VAL A 37 7.40 -0.33 1.43
CA VAL A 37 6.93 -1.72 1.27
C VAL A 37 5.79 -2.05 2.23
N ARG A 38 5.87 -1.62 3.49
CA ARG A 38 4.78 -1.82 4.46
C ARG A 38 3.50 -1.13 4.03
N LEU A 39 3.61 0.12 3.56
CA LEU A 39 2.48 0.89 3.06
C LEU A 39 1.85 0.22 1.84
N ALA A 40 2.65 -0.18 0.86
CA ALA A 40 2.15 -0.81 -0.37
C ALA A 40 1.40 -2.12 -0.08
N VAL A 41 1.97 -2.99 0.78
CA VAL A 41 1.32 -4.25 1.18
C VAL A 41 0.05 -3.99 1.99
N GLY A 42 0.09 -3.03 2.92
CA GLY A 42 -1.06 -2.65 3.74
C GLY A 42 -2.21 -2.10 2.90
N PHE A 43 -1.90 -1.20 1.96
CA PHE A 43 -2.86 -0.60 1.04
C PHE A 43 -3.55 -1.65 0.17
N LEU A 44 -2.77 -2.56 -0.45
CA LEU A 44 -3.33 -3.60 -1.30
C LEU A 44 -4.19 -4.59 -0.49
N ALA A 45 -3.71 -5.01 0.69
CA ALA A 45 -4.46 -5.92 1.55
C ALA A 45 -5.77 -5.31 2.05
N HIS A 46 -5.78 -4.01 2.37
CA HIS A 46 -7.00 -3.30 2.74
C HIS A 46 -8.00 -3.28 1.58
N GLY A 47 -7.56 -2.92 0.38
CA GLY A 47 -8.44 -2.94 -0.80
C GLY A 47 -9.04 -4.32 -1.09
N TYR A 48 -8.28 -5.40 -0.90
CA TYR A 48 -8.82 -6.75 -1.06
C TYR A 48 -9.87 -7.11 -0.01
N ARG A 49 -9.59 -6.81 1.27
CA ARG A 49 -10.58 -7.04 2.34
C ARG A 49 -11.86 -6.27 2.09
N ASP A 50 -11.76 -4.99 1.75
CA ASP A 50 -12.92 -4.14 1.46
C ASP A 50 -13.77 -4.71 0.31
N LEU A 51 -13.14 -5.19 -0.77
CA LEU A 51 -13.85 -5.78 -1.91
C LEU A 51 -14.54 -7.10 -1.55
N TRP A 52 -13.94 -7.91 -0.69
CA TRP A 52 -14.54 -9.16 -0.23
C TRP A 52 -15.67 -8.91 0.77
N GLU A 53 -15.47 -7.98 1.71
CA GLU A 53 -16.49 -7.58 2.70
C GLU A 53 -17.73 -6.99 2.05
N GLN A 54 -17.55 -6.23 0.96
CA GLN A 54 -18.66 -5.67 0.17
C GLN A 54 -19.28 -6.68 -0.82
N GLY A 55 -18.73 -7.90 -0.94
CA GLY A 55 -19.21 -8.92 -1.86
C GLY A 55 -18.98 -8.61 -3.34
N VAL A 56 -18.10 -7.66 -3.67
CA VAL A 56 -17.76 -7.31 -5.06
C VAL A 56 -16.93 -8.41 -5.71
N TYR A 57 -16.04 -9.03 -4.93
CA TYR A 57 -15.27 -10.22 -5.32
C TYR A 57 -15.48 -11.34 -4.29
N PRO A 58 -15.45 -12.62 -4.73
CA PRO A 58 -15.42 -13.73 -3.78
C PRO A 58 -14.15 -13.67 -2.90
N GLU A 59 -14.26 -14.13 -1.66
CA GLU A 59 -13.14 -14.17 -0.72
C GLU A 59 -11.94 -14.94 -1.31
N GLY A 60 -10.75 -14.37 -1.17
CA GLY A 60 -9.51 -14.95 -1.70
C GLY A 60 -9.30 -14.74 -3.20
N VAL A 61 -10.24 -14.13 -3.93
CA VAL A 61 -10.08 -13.79 -5.35
C VAL A 61 -9.51 -12.39 -5.48
N ALA A 62 -8.33 -12.29 -6.11
CA ALA A 62 -7.71 -11.02 -6.43
C ALA A 62 -8.44 -10.33 -7.61
N PRO A 63 -8.71 -9.03 -7.54
CA PRO A 63 -9.28 -8.27 -8.65
C PRO A 63 -8.35 -8.22 -9.86
N THR A 64 -8.89 -8.38 -11.07
CA THR A 64 -8.10 -8.34 -12.31
C THR A 64 -7.59 -6.92 -12.64
N ARG A 65 -8.34 -5.89 -12.24
CA ARG A 65 -8.01 -4.49 -12.47
C ARG A 65 -8.41 -3.67 -11.26
N MET A 66 -7.52 -2.81 -10.82
CA MET A 66 -7.77 -1.82 -9.78
C MET A 66 -7.42 -0.43 -10.30
N ARG A 67 -8.19 0.57 -9.87
CA ARG A 67 -7.93 1.97 -10.13
C ARG A 67 -7.90 2.69 -8.80
N LEU A 68 -6.83 3.43 -8.55
CA LEU A 68 -6.78 4.42 -7.48
C LEU A 68 -7.24 5.77 -8.03
N THR A 69 -8.15 6.42 -7.31
CA THR A 69 -8.60 7.77 -7.62
C THR A 69 -8.25 8.66 -6.44
N SER A 70 -7.57 9.77 -6.70
CA SER A 70 -7.29 10.82 -5.71
C SER A 70 -7.82 12.14 -6.26
N PRO A 71 -8.40 13.01 -5.40
CA PRO A 71 -8.64 14.39 -5.80
C PRO A 71 -7.31 15.09 -6.15
N PRO A 72 -7.34 16.15 -6.97
CA PRO A 72 -6.18 17.00 -7.19
C PRO A 72 -5.66 17.56 -5.87
N TYR A 73 -4.34 17.67 -5.73
CA TYR A 73 -3.74 18.37 -4.61
C TYR A 73 -4.07 19.87 -4.72
N ASP A 74 -4.78 20.41 -3.73
CA ASP A 74 -5.24 21.81 -3.72
C ASP A 74 -4.28 22.75 -2.97
N GLY A 75 -3.19 22.22 -2.41
CA GLY A 75 -2.19 23.00 -1.66
C GLY A 75 -2.71 23.61 -0.37
N ARG A 76 -3.97 23.35 0.01
CA ARG A 76 -4.54 23.88 1.24
C ARG A 76 -3.92 23.11 2.41
N PRO A 77 -3.46 23.80 3.46
CA PRO A 77 -3.06 23.11 4.67
C PRO A 77 -4.22 22.24 5.14
N THR A 78 -3.97 20.96 5.36
CA THR A 78 -4.92 20.10 6.07
C THR A 78 -5.26 20.82 7.37
N PRO A 79 -6.55 21.09 7.69
CA PRO A 79 -6.87 21.73 8.96
C PRO A 79 -6.30 20.85 10.07
N SER A 80 -5.29 21.36 10.77
CA SER A 80 -4.77 20.70 11.97
C SER A 80 -5.93 20.55 12.93
N ASP A 81 -6.25 19.32 13.34
CA ASP A 81 -7.18 19.04 14.43
C ASP A 81 -6.68 19.76 15.69
N THR A 82 -7.08 21.01 15.84
CA THR A 82 -6.89 21.79 17.05
C THR A 82 -8.02 21.39 17.97
N THR A 83 -7.83 20.30 18.71
CA THR A 83 -8.58 20.08 19.94
C THR A 83 -7.91 20.94 21.01
N GLY A 84 -8.49 22.10 21.25
CA GLY A 84 -8.33 22.87 22.48
C GLY A 84 -9.29 22.40 23.55
#